data_AF-A0A2P2IIK1-F1
#
_entry.id   AF-A0A2P2IIK1-F1
#
_cell.length_a   1.000
_cell.length_b   1.000
_cell.length_c   1.000
_cell.angle_alpha   90.00
_cell.angle_beta   90.00
_cell.angle_gamma   90.00
#
_symmetry.space_group_name_H-M   'P 1'
#
loop_
_entity.id
_entity.type
_entity.pdbx_description
1 polymer ?
#
loop_
_entity_poly.entity_id
_entity_poly.type
_entity_poly.pdbx_seq_one_letter_code
_entity_poly.pdbx_strand_id
1 'polypeptide(L)'
;MSLLNFFAGVDNEKSSLMPLVKFEKKFGQSSVFIASTLMEEGGIPKGATSASLLKEAIHVIGCGYEDKSEWGKEVGWIYGSVTEDILTGFKMHCHGWRSVYCIPQRAAFKGSAPINLSDRLHQVLRWALGSVEILLSRHCPIWYGYGCGLKWLERFSYINSVVYPLTSLPLIVYCTLPAVCLLTGKFIVPSISNYASIIFMALFISIAATSILEMQWGGVGIHDWWRNEQFWVIGGTSSHLFALFQGLLKVLAGVNTNFTVTSKAGDDGEFSELYVFKWTSLLIPPLTLLIINIIGVIVGISDAINNGYDSWGPLFGKLFFAFWVIVHLYPFLKGMIGKQDRIPTIIVVWSILLASVLTLLWVRIDPFVSKGDIVLEVCGLNCN
;
A
#
# COMPACT_ATOMS: atom_id res chain seq x y z
N MET A 1 39.61 0.17 -29.79
CA MET A 1 40.44 -1.01 -29.48
C MET A 1 39.50 -2.19 -29.50
N SER A 2 39.64 -3.12 -30.45
CA SER A 2 38.71 -4.24 -30.60
C SER A 2 38.74 -5.13 -29.35
N LEU A 3 37.57 -5.59 -28.87
CA LEU A 3 37.44 -6.54 -27.75
C LEU A 3 38.33 -7.79 -27.91
N LEU A 4 38.67 -8.16 -29.15
CA LEU A 4 39.59 -9.25 -29.46
C LEU A 4 40.96 -9.12 -28.78
N ASN A 5 41.44 -7.90 -28.56
CA ASN A 5 42.74 -7.68 -27.90
C ASN A 5 42.72 -7.96 -26.39
N PHE A 6 41.56 -8.14 -25.77
CA PHE A 6 41.42 -8.54 -24.36
C PHE A 6 41.17 -10.04 -24.17
N PHE A 7 40.77 -10.76 -25.23
CA PHE A 7 40.45 -12.19 -25.21
C PHE A 7 41.57 -13.08 -25.80
N ALA A 8 42.82 -12.61 -25.87
CA ALA A 8 43.93 -13.37 -26.42
C ALA A 8 44.20 -14.64 -25.60
N GLY A 9 43.56 -15.76 -25.99
CA GLY A 9 43.75 -17.06 -25.36
C GLY A 9 42.75 -18.18 -25.67
N VAL A 10 41.83 -18.06 -26.65
CA VAL A 10 40.99 -19.22 -27.06
C VAL A 10 40.73 -19.22 -28.57
N ASP A 11 41.34 -20.18 -29.26
CA ASP A 11 41.21 -20.45 -30.70
C ASP A 11 39.81 -21.00 -31.06
N ASN A 12 38.88 -20.14 -31.51
CA ASN A 12 37.85 -20.47 -32.52
C ASN A 12 37.00 -19.23 -32.85
N GLU A 13 37.22 -18.60 -34.01
CA GLU A 13 36.60 -17.31 -34.38
C GLU A 13 35.06 -17.32 -34.42
N LYS A 14 34.41 -18.45 -34.74
CA LYS A 14 32.93 -18.57 -34.70
C LYS A 14 32.36 -18.78 -33.28
N SER A 15 33.16 -19.31 -32.36
CA SER A 15 32.76 -19.57 -30.97
C SER A 15 33.00 -18.35 -30.05
N SER A 16 33.95 -17.48 -30.39
CA SER A 16 34.27 -16.26 -29.63
C SER A 16 33.36 -15.07 -29.96
N LEU A 17 32.72 -15.08 -31.14
CA LEU A 17 31.77 -14.06 -31.58
C LEU A 17 30.41 -14.12 -30.87
N MET A 18 29.90 -15.31 -30.54
CA MET A 18 28.62 -15.47 -29.83
C MET A 18 28.61 -14.89 -28.39
N PRO A 19 29.67 -15.07 -27.57
CA PRO A 19 29.81 -14.39 -26.29
C PRO A 19 29.78 -12.86 -26.43
N LEU A 20 30.47 -12.31 -27.43
CA LEU A 20 30.63 -10.87 -27.61
C LEU A 20 29.29 -10.16 -27.89
N VAL A 21 28.55 -10.67 -28.88
CA VAL A 21 27.23 -10.14 -29.25
C VAL A 21 26.25 -10.22 -28.08
N LYS A 22 26.36 -11.27 -27.25
CA LYS A 22 25.55 -11.42 -26.03
C LYS A 22 25.90 -10.37 -24.97
N PHE A 23 27.18 -10.07 -24.78
CA PHE A 23 27.61 -9.03 -23.84
C PHE A 23 27.24 -7.63 -24.32
N GLU A 24 27.39 -7.33 -25.61
CA GLU A 24 26.96 -6.05 -26.18
C GLU A 24 25.45 -5.84 -26.05
N LYS A 25 24.67 -6.89 -26.32
CA LYS A 25 23.22 -6.85 -26.10
C LYS A 25 22.87 -6.63 -24.62
N LYS A 26 23.64 -7.22 -23.69
CA LYS A 26 23.33 -7.12 -22.25
C LYS A 26 23.77 -5.80 -21.63
N PHE A 27 24.99 -5.33 -21.93
CA PHE A 27 25.66 -4.22 -21.25
C PHE A 27 25.78 -2.95 -22.10
N GLY A 28 25.48 -3.01 -23.40
CA GLY A 28 25.59 -1.89 -24.34
C GLY A 28 26.83 -1.97 -25.24
N GLN A 29 27.02 -0.98 -26.10
CA GLN A 29 28.01 -1.03 -27.19
C GLN A 29 29.45 -0.69 -26.74
N SER A 30 29.65 -0.23 -25.50
CA SER A 30 30.99 0.11 -25.02
C SER A 30 31.82 -1.13 -24.72
N SER A 31 32.77 -1.42 -25.61
CA SER A 31 33.80 -2.45 -25.39
C SER A 31 34.62 -2.23 -24.11
N VAL A 32 34.88 -0.98 -23.75
CA VAL A 32 35.67 -0.61 -22.56
C VAL A 32 34.87 -0.86 -21.29
N PHE A 33 33.58 -0.51 -21.28
CA PHE A 33 32.69 -0.79 -20.15
C PHE A 33 32.52 -2.30 -19.96
N ILE A 34 32.28 -3.06 -21.04
CA ILE A 34 32.19 -4.53 -20.97
C ILE A 34 33.47 -5.11 -20.38
N ALA A 35 34.64 -4.69 -20.88
CA ALA A 35 35.92 -5.18 -20.37
C ALA A 35 36.09 -4.85 -18.87
N SER A 36 35.68 -3.66 -18.43
CA SER A 36 35.71 -3.27 -17.01
C SER A 36 34.78 -4.14 -16.15
N THR A 37 33.58 -4.47 -16.63
CA THR A 37 32.63 -5.33 -15.89
C THR A 37 33.07 -6.80 -15.75
N LEU A 38 34.00 -7.25 -16.61
CA LEU A 38 34.57 -8.60 -16.53
C LEU A 38 35.73 -8.70 -15.53
N MET A 39 36.16 -7.59 -14.93
CA MET A 39 37.18 -7.57 -13.89
C MET A 39 36.54 -7.78 -12.51
N GLU A 40 36.61 -9.00 -11.98
CA GLU A 40 35.97 -9.36 -10.71
C GLU A 40 36.51 -8.57 -9.50
N GLU A 41 37.83 -8.34 -9.46
CA GLU A 41 38.49 -7.52 -8.43
C GLU A 41 38.27 -6.00 -8.63
N GLY A 42 37.54 -5.62 -9.68
CA GLY A 42 37.34 -4.22 -10.08
C GLY A 42 38.63 -3.54 -10.59
N GLY A 43 38.59 -2.20 -10.65
CA GLY A 43 39.70 -1.38 -11.11
C GLY A 43 39.57 -0.88 -12.56
N ILE A 44 40.68 -0.40 -13.11
CA ILE A 44 40.75 0.24 -14.43
C ILE A 44 41.54 -0.67 -15.39
N PRO A 45 41.12 -0.81 -16.67
CA PRO A 45 41.88 -1.57 -17.66
C PRO A 45 43.33 -1.07 -17.82
N LYS A 46 44.29 -2.01 -17.96
CA LYS A 46 45.71 -1.68 -18.13
C LYS A 46 45.94 -0.86 -19.39
N GLY A 47 46.67 0.26 -19.27
CA GLY A 47 47.02 1.14 -20.39
C GLY A 47 45.97 2.20 -20.75
N ALA A 48 44.88 2.31 -19.99
CA ALA A 48 43.90 3.38 -20.17
C ALA A 48 44.46 4.73 -19.69
N THR A 49 44.34 5.77 -20.52
CA THR A 49 44.70 7.15 -20.15
C THR A 49 43.47 7.90 -19.64
N SER A 50 43.64 8.88 -18.75
CA SER A 50 42.52 9.69 -18.23
C SER A 50 41.67 10.33 -19.34
N ALA A 51 42.31 10.80 -20.42
CA ALA A 51 41.61 11.36 -21.56
C ALA A 51 40.76 10.31 -22.30
N SER A 52 41.27 9.09 -22.47
CA SER A 52 40.51 7.99 -23.08
C SER A 52 39.33 7.54 -22.21
N LEU A 53 39.52 7.50 -20.89
CA LEU A 53 38.46 7.15 -19.93
C LEU A 53 37.36 8.22 -19.89
N LEU A 54 37.73 9.51 -19.92
CA LEU A 54 36.74 10.59 -19.95
C LEU A 54 35.89 10.54 -21.24
N LYS A 55 36.53 10.33 -22.39
CA LYS A 55 35.83 10.18 -23.67
C LYS A 55 34.85 9.00 -23.62
N GLU A 56 35.28 7.89 -23.04
CA GLU A 56 34.44 6.69 -22.89
C GLU A 56 33.29 6.91 -21.91
N ALA A 57 33.53 7.57 -20.77
CA ALA A 57 32.48 7.90 -19.82
C ALA A 57 31.40 8.77 -20.45
N ILE A 58 31.78 9.78 -21.25
CA ILE A 58 30.84 10.62 -22.02
C ILE A 58 30.02 9.78 -23.01
N HIS A 59 30.62 8.78 -23.64
CA HIS A 59 29.90 7.87 -24.53
C HIS A 59 28.87 7.00 -23.79
N VAL A 60 29.25 6.42 -22.64
CA VAL A 60 28.38 5.51 -21.87
C VAL A 60 27.19 6.22 -21.22
N ILE A 61 27.31 7.50 -20.86
CA ILE A 61 26.19 8.31 -20.34
C ILE A 61 25.31 8.92 -21.45
N GLY A 62 25.56 8.57 -22.71
CA GLY A 62 24.80 9.09 -23.85
C GLY A 62 23.33 8.64 -23.79
N CYS A 63 22.42 9.51 -24.23
CA CYS A 63 20.98 9.27 -24.16
C CYS A 63 20.49 8.02 -24.91
N GLY A 64 21.18 7.61 -25.99
CA GLY A 64 20.86 6.42 -26.77
C GLY A 64 21.57 5.14 -26.32
N TYR A 65 22.32 5.18 -25.21
CA TYR A 65 23.13 4.03 -24.79
C TYR A 65 22.27 2.81 -24.42
N GLU A 66 21.07 3.06 -23.88
CA GLU A 66 20.18 2.00 -23.38
C GLU A 66 19.28 1.37 -24.46
N ASP A 67 19.10 2.02 -25.62
CA ASP A 67 18.06 1.70 -26.62
C ASP A 67 18.05 0.23 -27.08
N LYS A 68 19.23 -0.36 -27.24
CA LYS A 68 19.41 -1.74 -27.75
C LYS A 68 19.97 -2.69 -26.70
N SER A 69 19.95 -2.27 -25.44
CA SER A 69 20.49 -3.03 -24.33
C SER A 69 19.41 -3.67 -23.45
N GLU A 70 19.84 -4.48 -22.49
CA GLU A 70 19.00 -5.04 -21.43
C GLU A 70 19.01 -4.17 -20.14
N TRP A 71 19.59 -2.97 -20.18
CA TRP A 71 19.49 -1.99 -19.09
C TRP A 71 18.02 -1.63 -18.81
N GLY A 72 17.67 -1.57 -17.54
CA GLY A 72 16.30 -1.32 -17.09
C GLY A 72 15.34 -2.51 -17.20
N LYS A 73 15.65 -3.50 -18.06
CA LYS A 73 14.80 -4.68 -18.29
C LYS A 73 15.24 -5.86 -17.42
N GLU A 74 16.53 -6.17 -17.47
CA GLU A 74 17.15 -7.31 -16.78
C GLU A 74 18.43 -6.91 -16.03
N VAL A 75 18.96 -5.71 -16.29
CA VAL A 75 20.21 -5.20 -15.70
C VAL A 75 19.98 -3.83 -15.09
N GLY A 76 20.54 -3.59 -13.89
CA GLY A 76 20.39 -2.34 -13.16
C GLY A 76 19.05 -2.23 -12.43
N TRP A 77 18.57 -0.99 -12.29
CA TRP A 77 17.26 -0.69 -11.70
C TRP A 77 16.15 -1.10 -12.66
N ILE A 78 15.19 -1.92 -12.22
CA ILE A 78 14.15 -2.43 -13.10
C ILE A 78 13.09 -1.34 -13.37
N TYR A 79 12.87 -1.03 -14.64
CA TYR A 79 11.95 0.00 -15.10
C TYR A 79 10.49 -0.46 -15.07
N GLY A 80 9.57 0.49 -14.96
CA GLY A 80 8.13 0.27 -15.17
C GLY A 80 7.26 0.29 -13.91
N SER A 81 7.84 0.50 -12.73
CA SER A 81 7.09 0.79 -11.50
C SER A 81 7.64 2.04 -10.79
N VAL A 82 6.77 2.77 -10.10
CA VAL A 82 7.12 3.86 -9.18
C VAL A 82 7.85 3.35 -7.92
N THR A 83 7.86 2.04 -7.69
CA THR A 83 8.53 1.39 -6.56
C THR A 83 9.56 0.40 -7.12
N GLU A 84 10.55 0.94 -7.84
CA GLU A 84 11.60 0.16 -8.50
C GLU A 84 12.53 -0.56 -7.50
N ASP A 85 12.58 -0.09 -6.26
CA ASP A 85 13.37 -0.66 -5.16
C ASP A 85 12.94 -2.07 -4.76
N ILE A 86 11.65 -2.27 -4.47
CA ILE A 86 11.14 -3.61 -4.16
C ILE A 86 11.21 -4.52 -5.38
N LEU A 87 10.95 -4.00 -6.59
CA LEU A 87 10.98 -4.76 -7.83
C LEU A 87 12.40 -5.26 -8.16
N THR A 88 13.40 -4.39 -8.05
CA THR A 88 14.80 -4.73 -8.29
C THR A 88 15.30 -5.75 -7.26
N GLY A 89 14.98 -5.54 -5.97
CA GLY A 89 15.32 -6.50 -4.91
C GLY A 89 14.70 -7.88 -5.16
N PHE A 90 13.41 -7.92 -5.50
CA PHE A 90 12.69 -9.16 -5.84
C PHE A 90 13.34 -9.90 -7.02
N LYS A 91 13.70 -9.17 -8.08
CA LYS A 91 14.38 -9.73 -9.26
C LYS A 91 15.75 -10.32 -8.88
N MET A 92 16.53 -9.62 -8.08
CA MET A 92 17.82 -10.11 -7.59
C MET A 92 17.66 -11.37 -6.73
N HIS A 93 16.70 -11.39 -5.81
CA HIS A 93 16.46 -12.58 -4.97
C HIS A 93 15.95 -13.77 -5.79
N CYS A 94 15.19 -13.54 -6.87
CA CYS A 94 14.87 -14.60 -7.83
C CYS A 94 16.12 -15.20 -8.49
N HIS A 95 17.19 -14.42 -8.66
CA HIS A 95 18.48 -14.91 -9.14
C HIS A 95 19.33 -15.60 -8.05
N GLY A 96 18.79 -15.79 -6.83
CA GLY A 96 19.46 -16.49 -5.74
C GLY A 96 20.35 -15.61 -4.86
N TRP A 97 20.34 -14.29 -5.08
CA TRP A 97 21.01 -13.35 -4.18
C TRP A 97 20.34 -13.33 -2.80
N ARG A 98 21.14 -13.07 -1.77
CA ARG A 98 20.70 -12.98 -0.37
C ARG A 98 21.04 -11.59 0.17
N SER A 99 20.04 -10.91 0.73
CA SER A 99 20.24 -9.65 1.44
C SER A 99 20.58 -9.87 2.93
N VAL A 100 21.19 -8.87 3.55
CA VAL A 100 21.51 -8.84 4.98
C VAL A 100 20.93 -7.57 5.58
N TYR A 101 20.18 -7.70 6.67
CA TYR A 101 19.65 -6.59 7.46
C TYR A 101 20.45 -6.44 8.76
N CYS A 102 21.07 -5.29 8.98
CA CYS A 102 21.96 -5.04 10.12
C CYS A 102 21.45 -3.84 10.92
N ILE A 103 21.32 -4.02 12.23
CA ILE A 103 20.87 -2.98 13.17
C ILE A 103 22.04 -2.65 14.12
N PRO A 104 22.90 -1.66 13.78
CA PRO A 104 23.94 -1.22 14.69
C PRO A 104 23.36 -0.50 15.91
N GLN A 105 24.09 -0.49 17.02
CA GLN A 105 23.66 0.16 18.28
C GLN A 105 23.34 1.65 18.10
N ARG A 106 24.10 2.35 17.25
CA ARG A 106 23.81 3.71 16.82
C ARG A 106 23.26 3.68 15.41
N ALA A 107 22.12 4.34 15.19
CA ALA A 107 21.58 4.52 13.85
C ALA A 107 22.65 5.13 12.92
N ALA A 108 23.11 4.34 11.96
CA ALA A 108 24.15 4.72 11.01
C ALA A 108 23.63 5.70 9.95
N PHE A 109 22.34 5.63 9.64
CA PHE A 109 21.66 6.51 8.67
C PHE A 109 20.49 7.20 9.35
N LYS A 110 20.43 8.54 9.23
CA LYS A 110 19.31 9.37 9.69
C LYS A 110 18.90 10.31 8.57
N GLY A 111 17.60 10.55 8.43
CA GLY A 111 17.06 11.49 7.45
C GLY A 111 15.84 12.21 8.00
N SER A 112 15.49 13.33 7.37
CA SER A 112 14.29 14.10 7.70
C SER A 112 13.03 13.33 7.29
N ALA A 113 12.02 13.33 8.16
CA ALA A 113 10.72 12.70 7.92
C ALA A 113 9.65 13.76 7.58
N PRO A 114 8.62 13.40 6.80
CA PRO A 114 7.46 14.27 6.60
C PRO A 114 6.80 14.60 7.94
N ILE A 115 6.51 15.87 8.14
CA ILE A 115 5.99 16.43 9.40
C ILE A 115 4.47 16.64 9.37
N ASN A 116 3.88 16.81 8.19
CA ASN A 116 2.44 17.00 8.02
C ASN A 116 1.76 15.75 7.46
N LEU A 117 0.48 15.59 7.78
CA LEU A 117 -0.33 14.43 7.41
C LEU A 117 -0.49 14.28 5.89
N SER A 118 -0.66 15.38 5.17
CA SER A 118 -0.91 15.36 3.72
C SER A 118 0.30 14.80 2.95
N ASP A 119 1.50 15.32 3.22
CA ASP A 119 2.73 14.85 2.58
C ASP A 119 3.01 13.38 2.92
N ARG A 120 2.70 12.96 4.16
CA ARG A 120 2.81 11.56 4.58
C ARG A 120 1.81 10.66 3.83
N LEU A 121 0.56 11.09 3.63
CA LEU A 121 -0.44 10.32 2.87
C LEU A 121 -0.07 10.23 1.39
N HIS A 122 0.47 11.29 0.79
CA HIS A 122 0.99 11.25 -0.57
C HIS A 122 2.18 10.30 -0.70
N GLN A 123 3.06 10.23 0.31
CA GLN A 123 4.13 9.24 0.34
C GLN A 123 3.59 7.80 0.36
N VAL A 124 2.62 7.52 1.25
CA VAL A 124 1.98 6.19 1.31
C VAL A 124 1.23 5.86 0.03
N LEU A 125 0.59 6.86 -0.61
CA LEU A 125 -0.06 6.69 -1.91
C LEU A 125 0.94 6.22 -2.96
N ARG A 126 2.14 6.80 -3.02
CA ARG A 126 3.19 6.38 -3.97
C ARG A 126 3.62 4.94 -3.77
N TRP A 127 3.81 4.53 -2.51
CA TRP A 127 4.16 3.15 -2.18
C TRP A 127 3.06 2.16 -2.55
N ALA A 128 1.81 2.50 -2.25
CA ALA A 128 0.67 1.67 -2.59
C ALA A 128 0.48 1.59 -4.12
N LEU A 129 0.64 2.71 -4.84
CA LEU A 129 0.54 2.75 -6.29
C LEU A 129 1.57 1.84 -6.94
N GLY A 130 2.85 1.95 -6.57
CA GLY A 130 3.87 1.09 -7.17
C GLY A 130 3.72 -0.38 -6.79
N SER A 131 3.20 -0.68 -5.58
CA SER A 131 2.83 -2.06 -5.21
C SER A 131 1.72 -2.60 -6.12
N VAL A 132 0.69 -1.80 -6.43
CA VAL A 132 -0.39 -2.16 -7.37
C VAL A 132 0.14 -2.32 -8.80
N GLU A 133 1.06 -1.46 -9.24
CA GLU A 133 1.72 -1.61 -10.54
C GLU A 133 2.48 -2.93 -10.63
N ILE A 134 3.24 -3.30 -9.60
CA ILE A 134 3.96 -4.59 -9.56
C ILE A 134 2.97 -5.75 -9.57
N LEU A 135 1.89 -5.67 -8.78
CA LEU A 135 0.83 -6.67 -8.73
C LEU A 135 0.22 -6.94 -10.10
N LEU A 136 -0.02 -5.89 -10.88
CA LEU A 136 -0.63 -5.95 -12.21
C LEU A 136 0.41 -6.13 -13.34
N SER A 137 1.70 -6.14 -13.02
CA SER A 137 2.78 -6.30 -14.01
C SER A 137 3.12 -7.77 -14.30
N ARG A 138 3.97 -7.98 -15.31
CA ARG A 138 4.61 -9.27 -15.57
C ARG A 138 5.43 -9.81 -14.38
N HIS A 139 5.94 -8.91 -13.52
CA HIS A 139 6.84 -9.26 -12.42
C HIS A 139 6.12 -9.52 -11.10
N CYS A 140 4.82 -9.81 -11.11
CA CYS A 140 4.07 -10.12 -9.90
C CYS A 140 4.59 -11.42 -9.23
N PRO A 141 4.90 -11.40 -7.92
CA PRO A 141 5.40 -12.57 -7.18
C PRO A 141 4.48 -13.81 -7.19
N ILE A 142 3.19 -13.62 -7.51
CA ILE A 142 2.18 -14.70 -7.56
C ILE A 142 2.44 -15.64 -8.74
N TRP A 143 2.91 -15.15 -9.90
CA TRP A 143 3.15 -15.97 -11.10
C TRP A 143 4.57 -15.84 -11.66
N TYR A 144 5.33 -14.82 -11.27
CA TYR A 144 6.69 -14.59 -11.78
C TYR A 144 7.75 -15.37 -11.01
N GLY A 145 8.78 -15.83 -11.71
CA GLY A 145 9.99 -16.38 -11.11
C GLY A 145 9.79 -17.70 -10.40
N TYR A 146 8.94 -18.60 -10.89
CA TYR A 146 8.88 -19.98 -10.38
C TYR A 146 10.05 -20.81 -10.93
N GLY A 147 10.57 -21.73 -10.13
CA GLY A 147 11.76 -22.53 -10.48
C GLY A 147 13.10 -21.77 -10.39
N CYS A 148 13.12 -20.63 -9.69
CA CYS A 148 14.30 -19.81 -9.48
C CYS A 148 14.89 -19.98 -8.06
N GLY A 149 15.85 -19.13 -7.66
CA GLY A 149 16.51 -19.20 -6.34
C GLY A 149 15.68 -18.70 -5.15
N LEU A 150 14.44 -18.22 -5.37
CA LEU A 150 13.61 -17.59 -4.33
C LEU A 150 12.96 -18.63 -3.41
N LYS A 151 13.10 -18.47 -2.09
CA LYS A 151 12.50 -19.38 -1.11
C LYS A 151 10.98 -19.17 -1.01
N TRP A 152 10.25 -20.19 -0.57
CA TRP A 152 8.79 -20.14 -0.51
C TRP A 152 8.25 -19.12 0.52
N LEU A 153 8.82 -19.05 1.72
CA LEU A 153 8.44 -18.05 2.73
C LEU A 153 8.79 -16.63 2.30
N GLU A 154 9.92 -16.49 1.62
CA GLU A 154 10.35 -15.22 1.06
C GLU A 154 9.38 -14.74 -0.04
N ARG A 155 8.95 -15.66 -0.91
CA ARG A 155 7.89 -15.38 -1.88
C ARG A 155 6.60 -14.95 -1.20
N PHE A 156 6.19 -15.65 -0.12
CA PHE A 156 5.01 -15.27 0.64
C PHE A 156 5.12 -13.84 1.19
N SER A 157 6.30 -13.47 1.70
CA SER A 157 6.58 -12.09 2.13
C SER A 157 6.46 -11.09 0.98
N TYR A 158 6.99 -11.39 -0.21
CA TYR A 158 6.86 -10.53 -1.38
C TYR A 158 5.41 -10.40 -1.85
N ILE A 159 4.64 -11.50 -1.84
CA ILE A 159 3.22 -11.46 -2.16
C ILE A 159 2.51 -10.51 -1.18
N ASN A 160 2.72 -10.67 0.12
CA ASN A 160 2.13 -9.79 1.13
C ASN A 160 2.47 -8.31 0.88
N SER A 161 3.73 -7.99 0.59
CA SER A 161 4.18 -6.62 0.29
C SER A 161 3.63 -6.03 -1.00
N VAL A 162 3.13 -6.86 -1.92
CA VAL A 162 2.56 -6.40 -3.20
C VAL A 162 1.04 -6.32 -3.13
N VAL A 163 0.37 -7.23 -2.40
CA VAL A 163 -1.10 -7.29 -2.31
C VAL A 163 -1.68 -6.43 -1.18
N TYR A 164 -0.87 -5.91 -0.25
CA TYR A 164 -1.41 -5.17 0.91
C TYR A 164 -2.38 -4.02 0.56
N PRO A 165 -2.27 -3.28 -0.58
CA PRO A 165 -3.24 -2.22 -0.88
C PRO A 165 -4.65 -2.78 -1.09
N LEU A 166 -4.80 -4.03 -1.55
CA LEU A 166 -6.10 -4.69 -1.76
C LEU A 166 -6.91 -4.82 -0.48
N THR A 167 -6.28 -4.86 0.70
CA THR A 167 -6.99 -4.94 1.98
C THR A 167 -7.81 -3.67 2.28
N SER A 168 -7.57 -2.58 1.57
CA SER A 168 -8.37 -1.35 1.69
C SER A 168 -9.84 -1.56 1.30
N LEU A 169 -10.15 -2.41 0.32
CA LEU A 169 -11.52 -2.67 -0.11
C LEU A 169 -12.38 -3.31 1.00
N PRO A 170 -12.00 -4.46 1.58
CA PRO A 170 -12.75 -5.03 2.70
C PRO A 170 -12.70 -4.13 3.94
N LEU A 171 -11.61 -3.37 4.16
CA LEU A 171 -11.52 -2.44 5.29
C LEU A 171 -12.53 -1.30 5.20
N ILE A 172 -12.73 -0.69 4.02
CA ILE A 172 -13.75 0.36 3.83
C ILE A 172 -15.14 -0.19 4.15
N VAL A 173 -15.45 -1.39 3.66
CA VAL A 173 -16.73 -2.05 3.96
C VAL A 173 -16.85 -2.26 5.46
N TYR A 174 -15.84 -2.88 6.09
CA TYR A 174 -15.81 -3.15 7.52
C TYR A 174 -16.01 -1.89 8.37
N CYS A 175 -15.35 -0.78 8.06
CA CYS A 175 -15.50 0.48 8.79
C CYS A 175 -16.85 1.18 8.54
N THR A 176 -17.57 0.83 7.48
CA THR A 176 -18.90 1.39 7.15
C THR A 176 -20.03 0.60 7.83
N LEU A 177 -19.84 -0.72 8.03
CA LEU A 177 -20.88 -1.60 8.56
C LEU A 177 -21.48 -1.17 9.91
N PRO A 178 -20.71 -0.68 10.92
CA PRO A 178 -21.28 -0.27 12.20
C PRO A 178 -22.24 0.91 12.06
N ALA A 179 -21.88 1.91 11.25
CA ALA A 179 -22.74 3.05 10.97
C ALA A 179 -24.05 2.62 10.32
N VAL A 180 -23.99 1.73 9.34
CA VAL A 180 -25.18 1.17 8.68
C VAL A 180 -26.07 0.41 9.66
N CYS A 181 -25.50 -0.41 10.54
CA CYS A 181 -26.25 -1.17 11.55
C CYS A 181 -26.94 -0.26 12.58
N LEU A 182 -26.32 0.88 12.90
CA LEU A 182 -26.89 1.89 13.79
C LEU A 182 -28.00 2.68 13.12
N LEU A 183 -27.81 3.09 11.86
CA LEU A 183 -28.79 3.88 11.11
C LEU A 183 -30.03 3.10 10.69
N THR A 184 -29.88 1.81 10.39
CA THR A 184 -31.00 0.96 9.92
C THR A 184 -31.70 0.19 11.03
N GLY A 185 -31.16 0.21 12.25
CA GLY A 185 -31.65 -0.63 13.35
C GLY A 185 -31.37 -2.13 13.18
N LYS A 186 -30.91 -2.58 12.00
CA LYS A 186 -30.61 -4.00 11.73
C LYS A 186 -29.22 -4.36 12.25
N PHE A 187 -29.04 -5.61 12.68
CA PHE A 187 -27.73 -6.13 13.10
C PHE A 187 -27.35 -7.27 12.17
N ILE A 188 -26.16 -7.18 11.57
CA ILE A 188 -25.70 -8.13 10.55
C ILE A 188 -25.42 -9.51 11.15
N VAL A 189 -25.05 -9.55 12.43
CA VAL A 189 -24.81 -10.81 13.16
C VAL A 189 -26.08 -11.16 13.94
N PRO A 190 -26.65 -12.37 13.82
CA PRO A 190 -27.77 -12.79 14.66
C PRO A 190 -27.36 -12.84 16.15
N SER A 191 -28.33 -12.98 17.05
CA SER A 191 -28.04 -13.20 18.47
C SER A 191 -27.05 -14.37 18.63
N ILE A 192 -25.91 -14.07 19.25
CA ILE A 192 -24.81 -15.03 19.36
C ILE A 192 -25.19 -16.06 20.43
N SER A 193 -25.13 -17.35 20.09
CA SER A 193 -25.33 -18.42 21.07
C SER A 193 -24.23 -18.43 22.13
N ASN A 194 -24.45 -19.05 23.29
CA ASN A 194 -23.43 -19.16 24.34
C ASN A 194 -22.10 -19.73 23.79
N TYR A 195 -22.18 -20.73 22.91
CA TYR A 195 -21.02 -21.32 22.27
C TYR A 195 -20.28 -20.32 21.34
N ALA A 196 -21.01 -19.60 20.49
CA ALA A 196 -20.42 -18.62 19.60
C ALA A 196 -19.83 -17.42 20.37
N SER A 197 -20.41 -17.05 21.51
CA SER A 197 -19.86 -16.02 22.41
C SER A 197 -18.52 -16.44 23.02
N ILE A 198 -18.37 -17.72 23.40
CA ILE A 198 -17.09 -18.27 23.88
C ILE A 198 -16.04 -18.22 22.78
N ILE A 199 -16.37 -18.60 21.55
CA ILE A 199 -15.45 -18.52 20.40
C ILE A 199 -15.03 -17.07 20.16
N PHE A 200 -15.99 -16.13 20.17
CA PHE A 200 -15.71 -14.71 19.99
C PHE A 200 -14.75 -14.20 21.08
N MET A 201 -15.01 -14.49 22.35
CA MET A 201 -14.11 -14.11 23.45
C MET A 201 -12.72 -14.74 23.31
N ALA A 202 -12.65 -16.04 22.97
CA ALA A 202 -11.38 -16.73 22.77
C ALA A 202 -10.55 -16.11 21.64
N LEU A 203 -11.19 -15.67 20.56
CA LEU A 203 -10.52 -14.96 19.46
C LEU A 203 -9.92 -13.63 19.94
N PHE A 204 -10.67 -12.80 20.66
CA PHE A 204 -10.18 -11.53 21.19
C PHE A 204 -9.01 -11.72 22.17
N ILE A 205 -9.10 -12.72 23.05
CA ILE A 205 -8.02 -13.09 23.97
C ILE A 205 -6.78 -13.54 23.20
N SER A 206 -6.96 -14.38 22.16
CA SER A 206 -5.86 -14.85 21.33
C SER A 206 -5.15 -13.68 20.64
N ILE A 207 -5.90 -12.76 20.02
CA ILE A 207 -5.33 -11.57 19.37
C ILE A 207 -4.54 -10.74 20.37
N ALA A 208 -5.14 -10.44 21.53
CA ALA A 208 -4.48 -9.65 22.57
C ALA A 208 -3.19 -10.33 23.09
N ALA A 209 -3.24 -11.64 23.36
CA ALA A 209 -2.08 -12.40 23.82
C ALA A 209 -0.96 -12.42 22.76
N THR A 210 -1.30 -12.65 21.49
CA THR A 210 -0.33 -12.64 20.39
C THR A 210 0.32 -11.26 20.24
N SER A 211 -0.46 -10.19 20.26
CA SER A 211 0.09 -8.81 20.16
C SER A 211 1.02 -8.48 21.32
N ILE A 212 0.68 -8.87 22.56
CA ILE A 212 1.55 -8.65 23.72
C ILE A 212 2.88 -9.41 23.57
N LEU A 213 2.82 -10.69 23.17
CA LEU A 213 4.02 -11.50 22.97
C LEU A 213 4.93 -10.94 21.88
N GLU A 214 4.34 -10.50 20.75
CA GLU A 214 5.07 -9.90 19.64
C GLU A 214 5.75 -8.59 20.06
N MET A 215 5.02 -7.71 20.75
CA MET A 215 5.57 -6.45 21.26
C MET A 215 6.72 -6.67 22.24
N GLN A 216 6.59 -7.64 23.15
CA GLN A 216 7.65 -7.99 24.10
C GLN A 216 8.90 -8.50 23.40
N TRP A 217 8.73 -9.39 22.41
CA TRP A 217 9.85 -9.91 21.64
C TRP A 217 10.53 -8.84 20.78
N GLY A 218 9.73 -7.94 20.18
CA GLY A 218 10.22 -6.85 19.34
C GLY A 218 10.75 -5.63 20.10
N GLY A 219 10.55 -5.56 21.43
CA GLY A 219 10.89 -4.38 22.23
C GLY A 219 10.08 -3.14 21.83
N VAL A 220 8.85 -3.32 21.34
CA VAL A 220 7.99 -2.24 20.83
C VAL A 220 7.05 -1.76 21.93
N GLY A 221 6.99 -0.44 22.15
CA GLY A 221 6.08 0.17 23.11
C GLY A 221 4.61 0.09 22.66
N ILE A 222 3.68 -0.02 23.61
CA ILE A 222 2.23 -0.08 23.32
C ILE A 222 1.72 1.13 22.55
N HIS A 223 2.29 2.31 22.83
CA HIS A 223 1.93 3.53 22.13
C HIS A 223 2.33 3.48 20.65
N ASP A 224 3.54 2.99 20.34
CA ASP A 224 4.01 2.88 18.96
C ASP A 224 3.22 1.83 18.18
N TRP A 225 2.93 0.68 18.81
CA TRP A 225 2.08 -0.35 18.24
C TRP A 225 0.68 0.20 17.91
N TRP A 226 0.01 0.83 18.88
CA TRP A 226 -1.32 1.40 18.67
C TRP A 226 -1.32 2.51 17.60
N ARG A 227 -0.30 3.37 17.57
CA ARG A 227 -0.16 4.39 16.54
C ARG A 227 0.01 3.79 15.15
N ASN A 228 0.72 2.67 15.03
CA ASN A 228 0.87 1.96 13.78
C ASN A 228 -0.48 1.40 13.29
N GLU A 229 -1.27 0.79 14.17
CA GLU A 229 -2.62 0.31 13.83
C GLU A 229 -3.55 1.44 13.37
N GLN A 230 -3.56 2.56 14.09
CA GLN A 230 -4.33 3.74 13.69
C GLN A 230 -3.89 4.26 12.30
N PHE A 231 -2.58 4.32 12.05
CA PHE A 231 -2.04 4.77 10.77
C PHE A 231 -2.35 3.78 9.64
N TRP A 232 -2.37 2.47 9.92
CA TRP A 232 -2.80 1.45 8.97
C TRP A 232 -4.26 1.63 8.57
N VAL A 233 -5.18 1.88 9.52
CA VAL A 233 -6.58 2.17 9.20
C VAL A 233 -6.72 3.45 8.37
N ILE A 234 -6.00 4.51 8.75
CA ILE A 234 -6.03 5.79 8.02
C ILE A 234 -5.51 5.59 6.59
N GLY A 235 -4.34 4.97 6.41
CA GLY A 235 -3.75 4.70 5.09
C GLY A 235 -4.61 3.76 4.24
N GLY A 236 -5.17 2.72 4.85
CA GLY A 236 -6.09 1.78 4.22
C GLY A 236 -7.35 2.45 3.70
N THR A 237 -7.98 3.28 4.52
CA THR A 237 -9.20 4.00 4.14
C THR A 237 -8.95 5.18 3.20
N SER A 238 -7.70 5.61 3.00
CA SER A 238 -7.33 6.74 2.13
C SER A 238 -6.39 6.34 0.99
N SER A 239 -5.08 6.47 1.19
CA SER A 239 -4.02 6.30 0.19
C SER A 239 -4.08 4.95 -0.52
N HIS A 240 -4.31 3.85 0.20
CA HIS A 240 -4.37 2.52 -0.41
C HIS A 240 -5.58 2.38 -1.34
N LEU A 241 -6.74 2.87 -0.89
CA LEU A 241 -7.97 2.85 -1.69
C LEU A 241 -7.79 3.65 -2.99
N PHE A 242 -7.24 4.87 -2.90
CA PHE A 242 -6.96 5.70 -4.08
C PHE A 242 -5.92 5.05 -5.00
N ALA A 243 -4.87 4.46 -4.45
CA ALA A 243 -3.85 3.77 -5.24
C ALA A 243 -4.43 2.60 -6.04
N LEU A 244 -5.37 1.84 -5.48
CA LEU A 244 -6.04 0.76 -6.22
C LEU A 244 -6.79 1.29 -7.44
N PHE A 245 -7.62 2.33 -7.26
CA PHE A 245 -8.36 2.91 -8.36
C PHE A 245 -7.43 3.55 -9.41
N GLN A 246 -6.41 4.29 -8.98
CA GLN A 246 -5.42 4.90 -9.88
C GLN A 246 -4.61 3.86 -10.64
N GLY A 247 -4.12 2.82 -9.96
CA GLY A 247 -3.34 1.74 -10.58
C GLY A 247 -4.17 0.95 -11.58
N LEU A 248 -5.43 0.63 -11.25
CA LEU A 248 -6.34 -0.04 -12.17
C LEU A 248 -6.62 0.81 -13.43
N LEU A 249 -6.91 2.10 -13.26
CA LEU A 249 -7.12 3.02 -14.38
C LEU A 249 -5.86 3.16 -15.24
N LYS A 250 -4.68 3.23 -14.63
CA LYS A 250 -3.41 3.32 -15.35
C LYS A 250 -3.16 2.07 -16.20
N VAL A 251 -3.36 0.89 -15.65
CA VAL A 251 -3.13 -0.38 -16.37
C VAL A 251 -4.18 -0.62 -17.45
N LEU A 252 -5.46 -0.34 -17.19
CA LEU A 252 -6.54 -0.59 -18.15
C LEU A 252 -6.67 0.50 -19.22
N ALA A 253 -6.44 1.76 -18.88
CA ALA A 253 -6.67 2.90 -19.78
C ALA A 253 -5.38 3.57 -20.28
N GLY A 254 -4.20 3.11 -19.86
CA GLY A 254 -2.91 3.68 -20.27
C GLY A 254 -2.69 5.13 -19.82
N VAL A 255 -3.48 5.64 -18.86
CA VAL A 255 -3.41 7.03 -18.39
C VAL A 255 -2.20 7.19 -17.48
N ASN A 256 -1.20 7.95 -17.93
CA ASN A 256 -0.07 8.33 -17.10
C ASN A 256 -0.53 9.27 -15.97
N THR A 257 -0.52 8.77 -14.73
CA THR A 257 -0.81 9.57 -13.55
C THR A 257 0.34 10.54 -13.30
N ASN A 258 0.09 11.86 -13.36
CA ASN A 258 1.09 12.88 -13.07
C ASN A 258 1.62 12.71 -11.64
N PHE A 259 2.91 12.47 -11.53
CA PHE A 259 3.60 12.22 -10.28
C PHE A 259 3.97 13.53 -9.58
N THR A 260 3.53 13.71 -8.33
CA THR A 260 4.01 14.81 -7.48
C THR A 260 5.10 14.27 -6.56
N VAL A 261 6.35 14.71 -6.77
CA VAL A 261 7.46 14.38 -5.88
C VAL A 261 7.18 14.99 -4.51
N THR A 262 7.29 14.21 -3.43
CA THR A 262 7.20 14.75 -2.06
C THR A 262 8.41 15.66 -1.80
N SER A 263 8.19 16.94 -1.55
CA SER A 263 9.26 17.86 -1.13
C SER A 263 9.93 17.34 0.15
N LYS A 264 11.26 17.24 0.12
CA LYS A 264 12.11 16.98 1.30
C LYS A 264 12.88 18.23 1.75
N ALA A 265 12.63 19.38 1.14
CA ALA A 265 13.24 20.65 1.52
C ALA A 265 12.41 21.29 2.63
N GLY A 266 13.01 21.43 3.82
CA GLY A 266 12.60 22.46 4.77
C GLY A 266 13.36 23.71 4.37
N ASP A 267 12.65 24.77 4.00
CA ASP A 267 13.25 26.09 3.84
C ASP A 267 13.44 26.68 5.23
N ASP A 268 14.61 27.27 5.48
CA ASP A 268 15.07 27.74 6.79
C ASP A 268 14.41 29.10 7.16
N GLY A 269 13.08 29.13 7.22
CA GLY A 269 12.30 30.31 7.54
C GLY A 269 11.08 29.98 8.40
N GLU A 270 11.23 30.12 9.72
CA GLU A 270 10.18 30.14 10.75
C GLU A 270 9.24 28.92 10.81
N PHE A 271 9.07 28.35 12.01
CA PHE A 271 8.28 27.14 12.26
C PHE A 271 6.75 27.29 12.05
N SER A 272 6.30 28.25 11.25
CA SER A 272 4.92 28.59 10.94
C SER A 272 4.31 27.69 9.85
N GLU A 273 5.10 27.19 8.89
CA GLU A 273 4.61 26.28 7.84
C GLU A 273 4.51 24.81 8.28
N LEU A 274 5.18 24.42 9.38
CA LEU A 274 5.28 23.03 9.85
C LEU A 274 3.94 22.40 10.30
N TYR A 275 2.92 23.23 10.55
CA TYR A 275 1.59 22.79 10.99
C TYR A 275 0.46 23.23 10.04
N VAL A 276 0.80 23.72 8.84
CA VAL A 276 -0.21 24.12 7.86
C VAL A 276 -0.86 22.88 7.27
N PHE A 277 -2.15 22.72 7.56
CA PHE A 277 -2.96 21.68 6.96
C PHE A 277 -3.09 21.93 5.45
N LYS A 278 -2.61 20.97 4.65
CA LYS A 278 -2.77 20.95 3.20
C LYS A 278 -3.94 20.05 2.82
N TRP A 279 -5.00 20.63 2.29
CA TRP A 279 -6.15 19.89 1.78
C TRP A 279 -5.75 18.96 0.62
N THR A 280 -6.26 17.73 0.64
CA THR A 280 -6.11 16.74 -0.45
C THR A 280 -7.33 15.83 -0.49
N SER A 281 -7.72 15.34 -1.68
CA SER A 281 -8.86 14.44 -1.87
C SER A 281 -8.72 13.12 -1.12
N LEU A 282 -7.49 12.73 -0.75
CA LEU A 282 -7.21 11.53 0.05
C LEU A 282 -7.89 11.56 1.43
N LEU A 283 -8.24 12.74 1.93
CA LEU A 283 -8.89 12.88 3.25
C LEU A 283 -10.42 12.69 3.18
N ILE A 284 -11.04 12.64 1.98
CA ILE A 284 -12.50 12.53 1.83
C ILE A 284 -13.02 11.21 2.42
N PRO A 285 -12.52 10.01 2.03
CA PRO A 285 -13.08 8.77 2.55
C PRO A 285 -12.95 8.59 4.08
N PRO A 286 -11.77 8.82 4.72
CA PRO A 286 -11.68 8.70 6.18
C PRO A 286 -12.55 9.72 6.92
N LEU A 287 -12.71 10.95 6.41
CA LEU A 287 -13.64 11.90 7.02
C LEU A 287 -15.10 11.45 6.86
N THR A 288 -15.47 10.92 5.70
CA THR A 288 -16.81 10.37 5.44
C THR A 288 -17.14 9.25 6.41
N LEU A 289 -16.22 8.31 6.61
CA LEU A 289 -16.36 7.21 7.57
C LEU A 289 -16.52 7.71 9.00
N LEU A 290 -15.76 8.75 9.38
CA LEU A 290 -15.86 9.35 10.69
C LEU A 290 -17.23 10.01 10.91
N ILE A 291 -17.69 10.82 9.94
CA ILE A 291 -18.98 11.51 10.00
C ILE A 291 -20.13 10.51 10.08
N ILE A 292 -20.17 9.51 9.19
CA ILE A 292 -21.28 8.55 9.15
C ILE A 292 -21.35 7.68 10.41
N ASN A 293 -20.20 7.30 11.00
CA ASN A 293 -20.18 6.58 12.28
C ASN A 293 -20.63 7.47 13.44
N ILE A 294 -20.24 8.75 13.49
CA ILE A 294 -20.72 9.69 14.53
C ILE A 294 -22.23 9.89 14.41
N ILE A 295 -22.75 10.13 13.21
CA ILE A 295 -24.20 10.25 12.98
C ILE A 295 -24.91 8.95 13.36
N GLY A 296 -24.38 7.80 12.96
CA GLY A 296 -24.90 6.50 13.34
C GLY A 296 -25.00 6.34 14.86
N VAL A 297 -23.97 6.70 15.61
CA VAL A 297 -23.99 6.66 17.09
C VAL A 297 -25.10 7.55 17.65
N ILE A 298 -25.23 8.79 17.16
CA ILE A 298 -26.26 9.72 17.63
C ILE A 298 -27.67 9.16 17.35
N VAL A 299 -27.91 8.68 16.13
CA VAL A 299 -29.19 8.09 15.73
C VAL A 299 -29.50 6.83 16.52
N GLY A 300 -28.54 5.93 16.67
CA GLY A 300 -28.73 4.67 17.41
C GLY A 300 -29.00 4.90 18.90
N ILE A 301 -28.35 5.88 19.53
CA ILE A 301 -28.66 6.27 20.93
C ILE A 301 -30.05 6.89 21.02
N SER A 302 -30.39 7.80 20.10
CA SER A 302 -31.72 8.44 20.08
C SER A 302 -32.84 7.41 19.90
N ASP A 303 -32.66 6.44 19.00
CA ASP A 303 -33.63 5.38 18.76
C ASP A 303 -33.82 4.49 20.00
N ALA A 304 -32.73 4.14 20.68
CA ALA A 304 -32.80 3.32 21.90
C ALA A 304 -33.43 4.05 23.09
N ILE A 305 -33.25 5.37 23.20
CA ILE A 305 -33.96 6.20 24.19
C ILE A 305 -35.47 6.20 23.90
N ASN A 306 -35.86 6.27 22.63
CA ASN A 306 -37.27 6.34 22.23
C ASN A 306 -38.00 4.98 22.31
N ASN A 307 -37.29 3.88 22.07
CA ASN A 307 -37.88 2.54 21.95
C ASN A 307 -37.77 1.68 23.23
N GLY A 308 -37.16 2.21 24.31
CA GLY A 308 -37.11 1.55 25.61
C GLY A 308 -36.00 0.51 25.80
N TYR A 309 -35.95 -0.10 26.99
CA TYR A 309 -34.81 -0.89 27.49
C TYR A 309 -34.42 -2.11 26.64
N ASP A 310 -35.36 -2.72 25.92
CA ASP A 310 -35.09 -3.93 25.11
C ASP A 310 -34.14 -3.68 23.93
N SER A 311 -33.98 -2.42 23.52
CA SER A 311 -33.07 -2.00 22.45
C SER A 311 -31.59 -1.85 22.89
N TRP A 312 -31.32 -1.82 24.20
CA TRP A 312 -30.00 -1.46 24.73
C TRP A 312 -28.94 -2.56 24.59
N GLY A 313 -29.34 -3.84 24.67
CA GLY A 313 -28.43 -4.98 24.50
C GLY A 313 -27.81 -5.02 23.10
N PRO A 314 -28.62 -5.06 22.03
CA PRO A 314 -28.13 -4.99 20.65
C PRO A 314 -27.38 -3.69 20.32
N LEU A 315 -27.77 -2.57 20.96
CA LEU A 315 -27.09 -1.29 20.79
C LEU A 315 -25.63 -1.35 21.26
N PHE A 316 -25.33 -2.00 22.39
CA PHE A 316 -23.97 -2.04 22.93
C PHE A 316 -22.96 -2.65 21.95
N GLY A 317 -23.31 -3.75 21.28
CA GLY A 317 -22.47 -4.36 20.26
C GLY A 317 -22.22 -3.43 19.06
N LYS A 318 -23.27 -2.77 18.56
CA LYS A 318 -23.17 -1.81 17.45
C LYS A 318 -22.31 -0.60 17.81
N LEU A 319 -22.50 -0.06 19.02
CA LEU A 319 -21.70 1.04 19.54
C LEU A 319 -20.23 0.63 19.69
N PHE A 320 -19.93 -0.55 20.21
CA PHE A 320 -18.56 -1.03 20.36
C PHE A 320 -17.78 -0.98 19.05
N PHE A 321 -18.36 -1.49 17.95
CA PHE A 321 -17.71 -1.45 16.64
C PHE A 321 -17.62 -0.03 16.06
N ALA A 322 -18.65 0.80 16.23
CA ALA A 322 -18.60 2.20 15.77
C ALA A 322 -17.53 3.00 16.53
N PHE A 323 -17.42 2.80 17.85
CA PHE A 323 -16.37 3.40 18.67
C PHE A 323 -14.98 2.91 18.25
N TRP A 324 -14.80 1.63 17.94
CA TRP A 324 -13.53 1.13 17.40
C TRP A 324 -13.11 1.92 16.16
N VAL A 325 -14.01 2.14 15.19
CA VAL A 325 -13.72 2.92 13.98
C VAL A 325 -13.38 4.37 14.33
N ILE A 326 -14.19 5.03 15.17
CA ILE A 326 -14.00 6.43 15.56
C ILE A 326 -12.66 6.61 16.28
N VAL A 327 -12.30 5.72 17.19
CA VAL A 327 -11.03 5.79 17.95
C VAL A 327 -9.83 5.59 17.03
N HIS A 328 -9.92 4.73 16.01
CA HIS A 328 -8.84 4.55 15.04
C HIS A 328 -8.66 5.78 14.13
N LEU A 329 -9.76 6.46 13.77
CA LEU A 329 -9.75 7.67 12.94
C LEU A 329 -9.59 8.98 13.74
N TYR A 330 -9.63 8.92 15.08
CA TYR A 330 -9.48 10.10 15.93
C TYR A 330 -8.16 10.87 15.75
N PRO A 331 -6.99 10.21 15.59
CA PRO A 331 -5.74 10.93 15.31
C PRO A 331 -5.77 11.67 13.98
N PHE A 332 -6.47 11.11 12.99
CA PHE A 332 -6.71 11.77 11.72
C PHE A 332 -7.53 13.05 11.92
N LEU A 333 -8.61 13.00 12.70
CA LEU A 333 -9.37 14.21 13.07
C LEU A 333 -8.50 15.25 13.80
N LYS A 334 -7.69 14.82 14.78
CA LYS A 334 -6.73 15.72 15.45
C LYS A 334 -5.74 16.34 14.46
N GLY A 335 -5.23 15.56 13.52
CA GLY A 335 -4.31 16.03 12.48
C GLY A 335 -4.96 17.03 11.52
N MET A 336 -6.27 16.89 11.26
CA MET A 336 -7.03 17.85 10.47
C MET A 336 -7.32 19.16 11.21
N ILE A 337 -7.62 19.08 12.51
CA ILE A 337 -7.94 20.25 13.34
C ILE A 337 -6.66 21.02 13.68
N GLY A 338 -5.54 20.32 13.96
CA GLY A 338 -4.21 20.91 14.10
C GLY A 338 -4.18 22.22 14.89
N LYS A 339 -3.63 23.28 14.29
CA LYS A 339 -3.69 24.68 14.76
C LYS A 339 -4.74 25.52 14.02
N GLN A 340 -5.59 24.92 13.18
CA GLN A 340 -6.60 25.64 12.40
C GLN A 340 -7.91 25.70 13.18
N ASP A 341 -8.56 26.87 13.20
CA ASP A 341 -9.84 27.05 13.89
C ASP A 341 -10.99 26.29 13.21
N ARG A 342 -10.84 25.89 11.93
CA ARG A 342 -11.91 25.25 11.13
C ARG A 342 -11.38 24.23 10.14
N ILE A 343 -12.06 23.08 10.04
CA ILE A 343 -11.88 22.10 8.96
C ILE A 343 -12.34 22.74 7.63
N PRO A 344 -11.58 22.60 6.52
CA PRO A 344 -12.00 23.22 5.26
C PRO A 344 -13.38 22.74 4.79
N THR A 345 -14.25 23.69 4.45
CA THR A 345 -15.65 23.41 4.09
C THR A 345 -15.77 22.45 2.92
N ILE A 346 -14.83 22.49 1.97
CA ILE A 346 -14.82 21.61 0.79
C ILE A 346 -14.75 20.12 1.18
N ILE A 347 -13.98 19.77 2.21
CA ILE A 347 -13.86 18.38 2.69
C ILE A 347 -15.19 17.92 3.25
N VAL A 348 -15.79 18.77 4.07
CA VAL A 348 -17.04 18.50 4.76
C VAL A 348 -18.15 18.29 3.75
N VAL A 349 -18.27 19.18 2.75
CA VAL A 349 -19.27 19.07 1.67
C VAL A 349 -19.10 17.76 0.91
N TRP A 350 -17.90 17.43 0.42
CA TRP A 350 -17.66 16.18 -0.31
C TRP A 350 -17.90 14.94 0.55
N SER A 351 -17.57 15.01 1.85
CA SER A 351 -17.79 13.89 2.77
C SER A 351 -19.27 13.68 3.06
N ILE A 352 -20.04 14.75 3.21
CA ILE A 352 -21.50 14.68 3.36
C ILE A 352 -22.13 14.13 2.08
N LEU A 353 -21.72 14.60 0.90
CA LEU A 353 -22.18 14.09 -0.38
C LEU A 353 -21.89 12.59 -0.53
N LEU A 354 -20.65 12.16 -0.24
CA LEU A 354 -20.27 10.75 -0.31
C LEU A 354 -21.06 9.90 0.70
N ALA A 355 -21.21 10.37 1.95
CA ALA A 355 -22.04 9.69 2.95
C ALA A 355 -23.49 9.54 2.48
N SER A 356 -24.04 10.57 1.83
CA SER A 356 -25.41 10.59 1.32
C SER A 356 -25.58 9.58 0.19
N VAL A 357 -24.64 9.55 -0.76
CA VAL A 357 -24.62 8.56 -1.85
C VAL A 357 -24.49 7.14 -1.31
N LEU A 358 -23.58 6.89 -0.37
CA LEU A 358 -23.41 5.57 0.25
C LEU A 358 -24.68 5.11 0.99
N THR A 359 -25.36 6.03 1.67
CA THR A 359 -26.63 5.75 2.35
C THR A 359 -27.74 5.42 1.35
N LEU A 360 -27.85 6.18 0.25
CA LEU A 360 -28.82 5.91 -0.82
C LEU A 360 -28.55 4.58 -1.55
N LEU A 361 -27.27 4.29 -1.84
CA LEU A 361 -26.86 3.00 -2.41
C LEU A 361 -27.21 1.85 -1.47
N TRP A 362 -26.99 2.02 -0.17
CA TRP A 362 -27.39 1.03 0.83
C TRP A 362 -28.92 0.79 0.80
N VAL A 363 -29.74 1.84 0.83
CA VAL A 363 -31.21 1.72 0.75
C VAL A 363 -31.64 0.97 -0.52
N ARG A 364 -30.93 1.15 -1.64
CA ARG A 364 -31.25 0.48 -2.90
C ARG A 364 -30.82 -0.99 -2.92
N ILE A 365 -29.72 -1.33 -2.28
CA ILE A 365 -29.17 -2.69 -2.23
C ILE A 365 -29.81 -3.52 -1.11
N ASP A 366 -30.32 -2.85 -0.06
CA ASP A 366 -30.71 -3.37 1.26
C ASP A 366 -30.96 -4.89 1.25
N PRO A 367 -30.00 -5.71 1.74
CA PRO A 367 -30.15 -7.16 1.75
C PRO A 367 -31.26 -7.62 2.69
N PHE A 368 -31.77 -6.73 3.52
CA PHE A 368 -32.80 -7.00 4.51
C PHE A 368 -34.20 -6.56 4.06
N VAL A 369 -34.39 -6.15 2.80
CA VAL A 369 -35.70 -6.02 2.17
C VAL A 369 -35.91 -7.26 1.33
N SER A 370 -36.97 -8.04 1.61
CA SER A 370 -37.27 -9.20 0.76
C SER A 370 -37.60 -8.73 -0.64
N LYS A 371 -36.79 -9.15 -1.62
CA LYS A 371 -37.01 -8.85 -3.03
C LYS A 371 -38.07 -9.81 -3.56
N GLY A 372 -39.31 -9.53 -3.17
CA GLY A 372 -40.50 -10.26 -3.61
C GLY A 372 -40.62 -11.65 -3.02
N ASP A 373 -41.02 -11.74 -1.76
CA ASP A 373 -41.77 -12.93 -1.35
C ASP A 373 -43.10 -12.90 -2.10
N ILE A 374 -43.44 -14.02 -2.73
CA ILE A 374 -44.76 -14.25 -3.32
C ILE A 374 -45.78 -14.02 -2.21
N VAL A 375 -46.75 -13.14 -2.43
CA VAL A 375 -47.90 -13.00 -1.54
C VAL A 375 -48.62 -14.35 -1.54
N LEU A 376 -48.38 -15.15 -0.51
CA LEU A 376 -49.13 -16.39 -0.29
C LEU A 376 -50.55 -15.98 0.13
N GLU A 377 -51.48 -15.98 -0.83
CA GLU A 377 -52.90 -15.96 -0.51
C GLU A 377 -53.22 -17.20 0.34
N VAL A 378 -54.05 -16.99 1.36
CA VAL A 378 -54.60 -18.08 2.18
C VAL A 378 -55.35 -19.01 1.22
N CYS A 379 -54.76 -20.18 0.93
CA CYS A 379 -55.48 -21.23 0.24
C CYS A 379 -56.64 -21.63 1.15
N GLY A 380 -57.87 -21.28 0.77
CA GLY A 380 -59.10 -21.53 1.54
C GLY A 380 -59.47 -23.01 1.70
N LEU A 381 -58.48 -23.91 1.68
CA LEU A 381 -58.64 -25.32 1.96
C LEU A 381 -58.46 -25.54 3.47
N ASN A 382 -59.57 -25.95 4.07
CA ASN A 382 -59.62 -26.39 5.46
C ASN A 382 -58.91 -27.75 5.55
N CYS A 383 -57.61 -27.74 5.83
CA CYS A 383 -56.85 -28.95 6.14
C CYS A 383 -57.14 -29.34 7.59
N ASN A 384 -58.33 -29.92 7.81
CA ASN A 384 -58.63 -30.69 9.02
C ASN A 384 -57.76 -31.94 9.09
#